data_AF-A0AAU0XZX5-F1
#
_entry.id   AF-A0AAU0XZX5-F1
#
_cell.length_a   1.000
_cell.length_b   1.000
_cell.length_c   1.000
_cell.angle_alpha   90.00
_cell.angle_beta   90.00
_cell.angle_gamma   90.00
#
_symmetry.space_group_name_H-M   'P 1'
#
loop_
_entity.id
_entity.type
_entity.pdbx_description
1 polymer ?
#
loop_
_entity_poly.entity_id
_entity_poly.type
_entity_poly.pdbx_seq_one_letter_code
_entity_poly.pdbx_strand_id
1 'polypeptide(L)' 'MGRGVFPAAHERLRKAAAAMPAGTAAQPFVDALTELVQAQADTTGIVVLHRWAEILERHFPAELPDPDRTDD' A
#
# COMPACT_ATOMS: atom_id res chain seq x y z
N MET A 1 0.00 -22.59 -8.85
CA MET A 1 -0.82 -22.07 -9.98
C MET A 1 -1.14 -20.62 -9.66
N GLY A 2 -0.67 -19.64 -10.44
CA GLY A 2 -0.86 -18.21 -10.06
C GLY A 2 -0.45 -17.21 -11.14
N ARG A 3 0.48 -17.60 -12.03
CA ARG A 3 0.99 -16.73 -13.12
C ARG A 3 -0.08 -16.15 -14.06
N GLY A 4 -1.19 -16.85 -14.30
CA GLY A 4 -2.30 -16.33 -15.12
C GLY A 4 -3.39 -15.59 -14.35
N VAL A 5 -3.50 -15.81 -13.04
CA VAL A 5 -4.59 -15.24 -12.22
C VAL A 5 -4.19 -13.88 -11.66
N PHE A 6 -2.92 -13.70 -11.32
CA PHE A 6 -2.41 -12.48 -10.70
C PHE A 6 -2.63 -11.22 -11.56
N PRO A 7 -2.35 -11.19 -12.88
CA PRO A 7 -2.62 -10.01 -13.71
C PRO A 7 -4.10 -9.62 -13.73
N ALA A 8 -5.01 -10.59 -13.85
CA ALA A 8 -6.44 -10.34 -13.86
C ALA A 8 -6.97 -9.89 -12.48
N ALA A 9 -6.45 -10.45 -11.39
CA ALA A 9 -6.79 -10.03 -10.03
C ALA A 9 -6.27 -8.62 -9.73
N HIS A 10 -5.04 -8.30 -10.17
CA HIS A 10 -4.46 -6.96 -10.06
C HIS A 10 -5.30 -5.92 -10.80
N GLU A 11 -5.76 -6.21 -12.02
CA GLU A 11 -6.62 -5.29 -12.76
C GLU A 11 -7.96 -5.02 -12.03
N ARG A 12 -8.59 -6.06 -11.45
CA ARG A 12 -9.81 -5.90 -10.66
C ARG A 12 -9.58 -5.05 -9.42
N LEU A 13 -8.45 -5.25 -8.73
CA LEU A 13 -8.06 -4.42 -7.59
C LEU A 13 -7.91 -2.95 -8.03
N ARG A 14 -7.18 -2.68 -9.11
CA ARG A 14 -6.97 -1.31 -9.60
C ARG A 14 -8.29 -0.62 -9.95
N LYS A 15 -9.22 -1.34 -10.58
CA LYS A 15 -10.57 -0.84 -10.89
C LYS A 15 -11.37 -0.54 -9.62
N ALA A 16 -11.31 -1.42 -8.61
CA ALA A 16 -11.99 -1.21 -7.34
C ALA A 16 -11.41 -0.01 -6.57
N ALA A 17 -10.08 0.13 -6.53
CA ALA A 17 -9.40 1.27 -5.94
C ALA A 17 -9.79 2.60 -6.63
N ALA A 18 -9.83 2.61 -7.97
CA ALA A 18 -10.24 3.79 -8.74
C ALA A 18 -11.72 4.18 -8.56
N ALA A 19 -12.57 3.24 -8.12
CA ALA A 19 -13.98 3.49 -7.84
C ALA A 19 -14.22 4.00 -6.41
N MET A 20 -13.21 4.00 -5.54
CA MET A 20 -13.34 4.51 -4.18
C MET A 20 -13.47 6.04 -4.19
N PRO A 21 -14.37 6.62 -3.37
CA PRO A 21 -14.44 8.06 -3.22
C PRO A 21 -13.12 8.60 -2.65
N ALA A 22 -12.60 9.65 -3.27
CA ALA A 22 -11.42 10.34 -2.78
C ALA A 22 -11.69 10.97 -1.41
N GLY A 23 -10.66 11.00 -0.55
CA GLY A 23 -10.75 11.64 0.76
C GLY A 23 -11.49 10.80 1.82
N THR A 24 -11.72 9.51 1.56
CA THR A 24 -12.18 8.59 2.60
C THR A 24 -11.05 8.30 3.60
N ALA A 25 -11.40 8.01 4.86
CA ALA A 25 -10.40 7.60 5.85
C ALA A 25 -9.65 6.31 5.46
N ALA A 26 -10.18 5.54 4.51
CA ALA A 26 -9.55 4.34 3.96
C ALA A 26 -8.51 4.62 2.86
N GLN A 27 -8.41 5.86 2.38
CA GLN A 27 -7.50 6.25 1.29
C GLN A 27 -6.05 5.77 1.47
N PRO A 28 -5.38 5.98 2.64
CA PRO A 28 -4.00 5.50 2.82
C PRO A 28 -3.87 3.97 2.72
N PHE A 29 -4.90 3.21 3.13
CA PHE A 29 -4.91 1.76 2.97
C PHE A 29 -5.07 1.33 1.51
N VAL A 30 -5.93 2.01 0.77
CA VAL A 30 -6.16 1.74 -0.65
C VAL A 30 -4.91 2.05 -1.46
N ASP A 31 -4.26 3.18 -1.18
CA ASP A 31 -3.04 3.61 -1.85
C ASP A 31 -1.88 2.65 -1.55
N ALA A 32 -1.67 2.30 -0.27
CA ALA A 32 -0.65 1.35 0.15
C ALA A 32 -0.84 -0.03 -0.49
N LEU A 33 -2.06 -0.59 -0.45
CA LEU A 33 -2.35 -1.90 -1.04
C LEU A 33 -2.13 -1.90 -2.55
N THR A 34 -2.50 -0.81 -3.24
CA THR A 34 -2.31 -0.68 -4.68
C THR A 34 -0.82 -0.62 -5.03
N GLU A 35 -0.02 0.15 -4.29
CA GLU A 35 1.42 0.27 -4.51
C GLU A 35 2.16 -1.06 -4.24
N LEU A 36 1.78 -1.78 -3.17
CA LEU A 36 2.34 -3.11 -2.86
C LEU A 36 2.07 -4.13 -3.98
N VAL A 37 0.82 -4.19 -4.45
CA VAL A 37 0.44 -5.13 -5.51
C VAL A 37 1.10 -4.74 -6.84
N GLN A 38 1.25 -3.45 -7.12
CA GLN A 38 2.01 -2.96 -8.27
C GLN A 38 3.49 -3.37 -8.18
N ALA A 39 4.15 -3.16 -7.03
CA ALA A 39 5.54 -3.56 -6.83
C ALA A 39 5.77 -5.06 -7.04
N GLN A 40 4.77 -5.88 -6.68
CA GLN A 40 4.79 -7.32 -6.94
C GLN A 40 4.52 -7.69 -8.39
N ALA A 41 3.77 -6.86 -9.13
CA ALA A 41 3.56 -7.03 -10.56
C ALA A 41 4.79 -6.67 -11.40
N ASP A 42 5.52 -5.61 -11.02
CA ASP A 42 6.72 -5.16 -11.72
C ASP A 42 7.95 -6.01 -11.43
N THR A 43 7.93 -6.80 -10.34
CA THR A 43 9.03 -7.70 -9.99
C THR A 43 8.79 -9.07 -10.63
N THR A 44 9.79 -9.64 -11.29
CA THR A 44 9.74 -11.02 -11.83
C THR A 44 9.81 -12.11 -10.73
N GLY A 45 9.50 -11.77 -9.47
CA GLY A 45 9.77 -12.54 -8.26
C GLY A 45 9.07 -11.97 -7.00
N ILE A 46 9.54 -12.37 -5.81
CA ILE A 46 8.98 -11.94 -4.52
C ILE A 46 9.43 -10.50 -4.22
N VAL A 47 8.49 -9.60 -3.88
CA VAL A 47 8.85 -8.29 -3.33
C VAL A 47 9.55 -8.51 -2.00
N VAL A 48 10.81 -8.09 -1.91
CA VAL A 48 11.61 -8.25 -0.69
C VAL A 48 11.06 -7.37 0.44
N LEU A 49 11.20 -7.85 1.69
CA LEU A 49 10.65 -7.21 2.89
C LEU A 49 11.04 -5.72 3.02
N HIS A 50 12.23 -5.34 2.55
CA HIS A 50 12.67 -3.94 2.56
C HIS A 50 11.73 -3.03 1.76
N ARG A 51 11.35 -3.45 0.56
CA ARG A 51 10.45 -2.67 -0.30
C ARG A 51 9.02 -2.61 0.25
N TRP A 52 8.60 -3.65 0.97
CA TRP A 52 7.36 -3.61 1.74
C TRP A 52 7.41 -2.55 2.84
N ALA A 53 8.49 -2.52 3.63
CA ALA A 53 8.66 -1.57 4.71
C ALA A 53 8.69 -0.12 4.19
N GLU A 54 9.41 0.15 3.10
CA GLU A 54 9.45 1.48 2.47
C GLU A 54 8.06 1.97 2.02
N ILE A 55 7.26 1.10 1.40
CA ILE A 55 5.91 1.45 0.96
C ILE A 55 5.01 1.69 2.17
N LEU A 56 5.06 0.81 3.18
CA LEU A 56 4.24 0.96 4.39
C LEU A 56 4.59 2.22 5.17
N GLU A 57 5.87 2.54 5.35
CA GLU A 57 6.31 3.75 6.06
C GLU A 57 5.85 5.04 5.35
N ARG A 58 5.81 5.04 4.02
CA ARG A 58 5.32 6.20 3.25
C ARG A 58 3.84 6.48 3.46
N HIS A 59 3.01 5.42 3.57
CA HIS A 59 1.56 5.55 3.73
C HIS A 59 1.12 5.59 5.20
N PHE A 60 1.94 5.07 6.10
CA PHE A 60 1.73 5.01 7.54
C PHE A 60 3.01 5.47 8.25
N PRO A 61 3.36 6.77 8.16
CA PRO A 61 4.54 7.28 8.82
C PRO A 61 4.42 7.08 10.33
N ALA A 62 5.55 6.80 10.97
CA ALA A 62 5.60 6.80 12.43
C ALA A 62 5.10 8.17 12.93
N GLU A 63 4.18 8.13 13.90
CA GLU A 63 3.80 9.35 14.61
C GLU A 63 5.08 9.94 15.21
N LEU A 64 5.47 11.13 14.73
CA LEU A 64 6.56 11.87 15.36
C LEU A 64 6.18 12.08 16.82
N PRO A 65 7.08 11.85 17.78
CA PRO A 65 6.79 12.16 19.17
C PRO A 65 6.38 13.63 19.23
N ASP A 66 5.17 13.86 19.72
CA ASP A 66 4.59 15.19 19.83
C ASP A 66 5.50 16.01 20.77
N PRO A 67 6.15 17.08 20.29
CA PRO A 67 7.07 17.86 21.12
C PRO A 67 6.34 18.59 22.27
N ASP A 68 4.99 18.63 22.26
CA ASP A 68 4.17 19.25 23.30
C ASP A 68 3.78 18.28 24.44
N ARG A 69 4.14 16.99 24.35
CA ARG A 69 3.95 16.04 25.47
C ARG A 69 4.98 16.29 26.57
N THR A 70 4.76 17.39 27.29
CA THR A 70 5.40 17.67 28.57
C THR A 70 4.84 16.63 29.55
N ASP A 71 5.68 15.66 29.92
CA ASP A 71 5.45 14.75 31.04
C ASP A 71 5.36 15.63 32.31
N ASP A 72 4.18 15.63 32.96
CA ASP A 72 3.93 16.21 34.29
C ASP A 72 4.17 15.16 35.38
#